data_AF-A0A968VKW3-F1
#
_entry.id   AF-A0A968VKW3-F1
#
_cell.length_a   1.000
_cell.length_b   1.000
_cell.length_c   1.000
_cell.angle_alpha   90.00
_cell.angle_beta   90.00
_cell.angle_gamma   90.00
#
_symmetry.space_group_name_H-M   'P 1'
#
loop_
_entity.id
_entity.type
_entity.pdbx_description
1 polymer ?
#
loop_
_entity_poly.entity_id
_entity_poly.type
_entity_poly.pdbx_seq_one_letter_code
_entity_poly.pdbx_strand_id
1 'polypeptide(L)'
;MYFAHYYLETCRALGRIDAFFERLAPWFLMKEYGFRTTYENADPHGNRSDCHAWGAHPLYHYYASLLGVRPAAPGFAEVTIAPQPGPLQQLSATIVHPRGTIHAHVEQHDDGLHGRVTLPEGVRGVLQLGEQSVGFVGRITFG
;
A
#
# COMPACT_ATOMS: atom_id res chain seq x y z
N MET A 1 0.39 17.74 -6.29
CA MET A 1 0.16 16.41 -5.68
C MET A 1 0.57 15.25 -6.57
N TYR A 2 0.39 15.38 -7.89
CA TYR A 2 0.81 14.43 -8.91
C TYR A 2 2.17 13.74 -8.67
N PHE A 3 3.26 14.52 -8.63
CA PHE A 3 4.62 13.97 -8.57
C PHE A 3 4.96 13.19 -7.29
N ALA A 4 4.18 13.36 -6.22
CA ALA A 4 4.41 12.64 -4.99
C ALA A 4 4.24 11.12 -5.16
N HIS A 5 3.46 10.66 -6.13
CA HIS A 5 3.35 9.24 -6.45
C HIS A 5 4.74 8.61 -6.70
N TYR A 6 5.57 9.25 -7.54
CA TYR A 6 6.90 8.75 -7.88
C TYR A 6 7.87 8.81 -6.70
N TYR A 7 7.74 9.84 -5.86
CA TYR A 7 8.50 9.95 -4.61
C TYR A 7 8.17 8.80 -3.67
N LEU A 8 6.87 8.50 -3.48
CA LEU A 8 6.40 7.43 -2.62
C LEU A 8 6.77 6.05 -3.17
N GLU A 9 6.72 5.84 -4.50
CA GLU A 9 7.26 4.63 -5.14
C GLU A 9 8.75 4.45 -4.88
N THR A 10 9.52 5.54 -4.91
CA THR A 10 10.97 5.50 -4.64
C THR A 10 11.22 5.16 -3.17
N CYS A 11 10.48 5.77 -2.24
CA CYS A 11 10.58 5.45 -0.82
C CYS A 11 10.30 3.97 -0.55
N ARG A 12 9.23 3.41 -1.13
CA ARG A 12 8.91 1.97 -1.07
C ARG A 12 10.06 1.12 -1.61
N ALA A 13 10.59 1.47 -2.78
CA ALA A 13 11.65 0.70 -3.43
C ALA A 13 12.95 0.68 -2.60
N LEU A 14 13.23 1.75 -1.85
CA LEU A 14 14.40 1.89 -0.99
C LEU A 14 14.16 1.49 0.47
N GLY A 15 12.96 1.04 0.83
CA GLY A 15 12.60 0.74 2.23
C GLY A 15 12.53 1.97 3.15
N ARG A 16 12.49 3.19 2.59
CA ARG A 16 12.44 4.46 3.33
C ARG A 16 11.01 4.84 3.71
N ILE A 17 10.36 3.98 4.49
CA ILE A 17 8.97 4.20 4.90
C ILE A 17 8.84 5.36 5.90
N ASP A 18 9.90 5.67 6.63
CA ASP A 18 10.00 6.92 7.41
C ASP A 18 9.74 8.15 6.52
N ALA A 19 10.51 8.31 5.44
CA ALA A 19 10.37 9.42 4.49
C ALA A 19 9.05 9.37 3.71
N PHE A 20 8.50 8.17 3.50
CA PHE A 20 7.17 7.98 2.91
C PHE A 20 6.09 8.65 3.78
N PHE A 21 6.08 8.39 5.09
CA PHE A 21 5.07 8.95 6.00
C PHE A 21 5.25 10.45 6.22
N GLU A 22 6.49 10.93 6.31
CA GLU A 22 6.77 12.38 6.32
C GLU A 22 6.17 13.06 5.09
N ARG A 23 6.32 12.47 3.91
CA ARG A 23 5.77 13.03 2.66
C ARG A 23 4.24 13.05 2.65
N LEU A 24 3.57 12.19 3.40
CA LEU A 24 2.11 12.15 3.51
C LEU A 24 1.51 13.28 4.36
N ALA A 25 2.33 14.07 5.07
CA ALA A 25 1.85 15.17 5.91
C ALA A 25 0.79 16.08 5.25
N PRO A 26 0.93 16.51 3.96
CA PRO A 26 -0.07 17.36 3.33
C PRO A 26 -1.47 16.73 3.19
N TRP A 27 -1.57 15.39 3.11
CA TRP A 27 -2.85 14.69 3.06
C TRP A 27 -3.53 14.64 4.43
N PHE A 28 -2.76 14.53 5.51
CA PHE A 28 -3.34 14.58 6.85
C PHE A 28 -3.88 15.99 7.17
N LEU A 29 -3.19 17.03 6.71
CA LEU A 29 -3.65 18.42 6.83
C LEU A 29 -4.92 18.71 6.01
N MET A 30 -5.17 18.02 4.88
CA MET A 30 -6.42 18.20 4.11
C MET A 30 -7.66 18.04 4.99
N LYS A 31 -7.65 17.03 5.86
CA LYS A 31 -8.76 16.74 6.77
C LYS A 31 -8.94 17.89 7.77
N GLU A 32 -7.86 18.47 8.27
CA GLU A 32 -7.88 19.60 9.21
C GLU A 32 -8.47 20.86 8.55
N TYR A 33 -8.18 21.07 7.27
CA TYR A 33 -8.79 22.15 6.46
C TYR A 33 -10.22 21.85 5.99
N GLY A 34 -10.80 20.70 6.36
CA GLY A 34 -12.18 20.34 6.03
C GLY A 34 -12.40 19.78 4.62
N PHE A 35 -11.34 19.47 3.88
CA PHE A 35 -11.46 18.86 2.56
C PHE A 35 -11.99 17.42 2.65
N ARG A 36 -12.80 17.04 1.65
CA ARG A 36 -13.33 15.67 1.48
C ARG A 36 -12.74 14.92 0.27
N THR A 37 -11.95 15.63 -0.54
CA THR A 37 -11.31 15.15 -1.76
C THR A 37 -9.87 15.65 -1.81
N THR A 38 -9.04 15.04 -2.65
CA THR A 38 -7.63 15.44 -2.76
C THR A 38 -7.46 16.64 -3.69
N TYR A 39 -6.79 17.69 -3.23
CA TYR A 39 -6.49 18.87 -4.04
C TYR A 39 -5.45 18.59 -5.15
N GLU A 40 -5.42 19.47 -6.14
CA GLU A 40 -4.51 19.40 -7.28
C GLU A 40 -3.04 19.63 -6.86
N ASN A 41 -2.79 20.64 -6.04
CA ASN A 41 -1.47 21.05 -5.56
C ASN A 41 -1.45 21.32 -4.04
N ALA A 42 -0.27 21.22 -3.41
CA ALA A 42 -0.13 21.24 -1.95
C ALA A 42 -0.30 22.62 -1.29
N ASP A 43 -0.55 23.66 -2.07
CA ASP A 43 -0.90 24.98 -1.55
C ASP A 43 -2.43 25.06 -1.40
N PRO A 44 -2.98 25.03 -0.16
CA PRO A 44 -4.42 25.06 0.05
C PRO A 44 -5.09 26.38 -0.36
N HIS A 45 -4.32 27.46 -0.56
CA HIS A 45 -4.83 28.79 -0.90
C HIS A 45 -4.58 29.16 -2.37
N GLY A 46 -3.62 28.51 -3.02
CA GLY A 46 -3.28 28.65 -4.45
C GLY A 46 -3.80 27.52 -5.33
N ASN A 47 -4.70 26.69 -4.82
CA ASN A 47 -5.19 25.53 -5.53
C ASN A 47 -6.25 25.88 -6.59
N ARG A 48 -6.13 25.30 -7.78
CA ARG A 48 -7.11 25.49 -8.87
C ARG A 48 -8.28 24.49 -8.80
N SER A 49 -8.08 23.30 -8.22
CA SER A 49 -9.13 22.27 -8.07
C SER A 49 -9.00 21.46 -6.78
N ASP A 50 -10.02 21.50 -5.93
CA ASP A 50 -10.08 20.79 -4.64
C ASP A 50 -10.48 19.30 -4.79
N CYS A 51 -10.75 18.85 -6.00
CA CYS A 51 -11.08 17.46 -6.32
C CYS A 51 -10.29 17.01 -7.55
N HIS A 52 -9.15 16.36 -7.30
CA HIS A 52 -8.25 15.92 -8.34
C HIS A 52 -7.70 14.52 -8.06
N ALA A 53 -8.13 13.55 -8.88
CA ALA A 53 -7.84 12.13 -8.68
C ALA A 53 -6.34 11.78 -8.66
N TRP A 54 -5.49 12.58 -9.30
CA TRP A 54 -4.05 12.40 -9.23
C TRP A 54 -3.43 12.65 -7.86
N GLY A 55 -4.21 13.10 -6.89
CA GLY A 55 -3.83 13.23 -5.49
C GLY A 55 -4.23 12.02 -4.66
N ALA A 56 -5.03 11.10 -5.20
CA ALA A 56 -5.59 9.96 -4.47
C ALA A 56 -4.62 8.76 -4.34
N HIS A 57 -3.38 8.91 -4.79
CA HIS A 57 -2.38 7.83 -4.76
C HIS A 57 -2.02 7.30 -3.36
N PRO A 58 -2.25 7.96 -2.21
CA PRO A 58 -2.05 7.28 -0.92
C PRO A 58 -2.89 6.02 -0.77
N LEU A 59 -4.08 5.97 -1.37
CA LEU A 59 -4.91 4.75 -1.38
C LEU A 59 -4.23 3.63 -2.18
N TYR A 60 -3.67 3.95 -3.35
CA TYR A 60 -2.87 3.01 -4.13
C TYR A 60 -1.66 2.52 -3.33
N HIS A 61 -0.93 3.43 -2.68
CA HIS A 61 0.26 3.07 -1.91
C HIS A 61 -0.05 2.29 -0.64
N TYR A 62 -1.23 2.47 -0.03
CA TYR A 62 -1.66 1.62 1.07
C TYR A 62 -1.64 0.13 0.66
N TYR A 63 -2.23 -0.20 -0.49
CA TYR A 63 -2.24 -1.57 -1.00
C TYR A 63 -0.88 -2.01 -1.56
N ALA A 64 -0.30 -1.18 -2.44
CA ALA A 64 0.83 -1.57 -3.27
C ALA A 64 2.21 -1.32 -2.62
N SER A 65 2.26 -0.54 -1.53
CA SER A 65 3.51 -0.20 -0.82
C SER A 65 3.50 -0.70 0.61
N LEU A 66 2.47 -0.35 1.40
CA LEU A 66 2.44 -0.68 2.82
C LEU A 66 2.04 -2.13 3.08
N LEU A 67 0.96 -2.61 2.45
CA LEU A 67 0.65 -4.05 2.40
C LEU A 67 1.54 -4.80 1.40
N GLY A 68 2.10 -4.07 0.42
CA GLY A 68 3.04 -4.59 -0.57
C GLY A 68 2.41 -5.54 -1.59
N VAL A 69 1.10 -5.47 -1.83
CA VAL A 69 0.41 -6.31 -2.82
C VAL A 69 0.61 -5.74 -4.22
N ARG A 70 1.42 -6.40 -5.05
CA ARG A 70 1.73 -5.96 -6.41
C ARG A 70 1.65 -7.13 -7.39
N PRO A 71 1.32 -6.88 -8.67
CA PRO A 71 1.40 -7.93 -9.69
C PRO A 71 2.85 -8.36 -9.91
N ALA A 72 3.06 -9.67 -9.95
CA ALA A 72 4.34 -10.30 -10.32
C ALA A 72 4.30 -10.94 -11.72
N ALA A 73 3.11 -11.07 -12.31
CA ALA A 73 2.92 -11.59 -13.66
C ALA A 73 1.80 -10.83 -14.41
N PRO A 74 1.78 -10.88 -15.77
CA PRO A 74 0.72 -10.30 -16.58
C PRO A 74 -0.68 -10.75 -16.12
N GLY A 75 -1.63 -9.81 -16.12
CA GLY A 75 -3.01 -10.07 -15.70
C GLY A 75 -3.16 -10.41 -14.21
N PHE A 76 -2.16 -10.10 -13.38
CA PHE A 76 -2.14 -10.45 -11.94
C PHE A 76 -2.28 -11.96 -11.68
N ALA A 77 -1.83 -12.80 -12.63
CA ALA A 77 -1.83 -14.25 -12.44
C ALA A 77 -0.95 -14.70 -11.24
N GLU A 78 0.03 -13.87 -10.90
CA GLU A 78 0.85 -13.98 -9.69
C GLU A 78 0.93 -12.61 -9.00
N VAL A 79 0.95 -12.61 -7.68
CA VAL A 79 1.12 -11.41 -6.85
C VAL A 79 2.28 -11.57 -5.88
N THR A 80 3.06 -10.50 -5.71
CA THR A 80 3.98 -10.37 -4.59
C THR A 80 3.25 -9.73 -3.41
N ILE A 81 3.54 -10.21 -2.21
CA ILE A 81 3.15 -9.59 -0.94
C ILE A 81 4.42 -9.26 -0.18
N ALA A 82 4.75 -7.97 -0.07
CA ALA A 82 5.96 -7.50 0.62
C ALA A 82 5.62 -6.38 1.61
N PRO A 83 5.09 -6.72 2.80
CA PRO A 83 4.61 -5.71 3.74
C PRO A 83 5.72 -4.79 4.23
N GLN A 84 5.44 -3.49 4.24
CA GLN A 84 6.29 -2.44 4.80
C GLN A 84 5.45 -1.50 5.68
N PRO A 85 5.07 -1.94 6.90
CA PRO A 85 4.07 -1.26 7.72
C PRO A 85 4.51 0.12 8.25
N GLY A 86 5.82 0.35 8.37
CA GLY A 86 6.35 1.59 8.94
C GLY A 86 5.87 1.79 10.38
N PRO A 87 5.29 2.95 10.73
CA PRO A 87 4.78 3.20 12.08
C PRO A 87 3.42 2.54 12.38
N LEU A 88 2.77 1.89 11.40
CA LEU A 88 1.42 1.35 11.59
C LEU A 88 1.44 -0.01 12.29
N GLN A 89 0.79 -0.10 13.45
CA GLN A 89 0.71 -1.36 14.21
C GLN A 89 -0.01 -2.49 13.45
N GLN A 90 -0.97 -2.13 12.59
CA GLN A 90 -1.74 -3.09 11.81
C GLN A 90 -2.17 -2.51 10.45
N LEU A 91 -2.30 -3.39 9.45
CA LEU A 91 -2.81 -3.09 8.12
C LEU A 91 -3.76 -4.19 7.69
N SER A 92 -4.88 -3.81 7.08
CA SER A 92 -5.90 -4.74 6.62
C SER A 92 -6.53 -4.25 5.33
N ALA A 93 -6.68 -5.14 4.35
CA ALA A 93 -7.36 -4.83 3.12
C ALA A 93 -8.09 -6.02 2.50
N THR A 94 -9.13 -5.65 1.76
CA THR A 94 -9.84 -6.49 0.80
C THR A 94 -9.60 -5.87 -0.57
N ILE A 95 -8.84 -6.55 -1.43
CA ILE A 95 -8.41 -6.05 -2.73
C ILE A 95 -9.16 -6.81 -3.82
N VAL A 96 -9.85 -6.08 -4.68
CA VAL A 96 -10.59 -6.65 -5.81
C VAL A 96 -9.59 -7.10 -6.88
N HIS A 97 -9.70 -8.35 -7.30
CA HIS A 97 -8.88 -8.97 -8.33
C HIS A 97 -9.79 -9.60 -9.41
N PRO A 98 -9.37 -9.67 -10.69
CA PRO A 98 -10.21 -10.23 -11.77
C PRO A 98 -10.73 -11.66 -11.51
N ARG A 99 -10.01 -12.45 -10.69
CA ARG A 99 -10.35 -13.82 -10.32
C ARG A 99 -11.07 -13.98 -8.96
N GLY A 100 -11.37 -12.89 -8.27
CA GLY A 100 -11.96 -12.90 -6.93
C GLY A 100 -11.28 -11.90 -6.01
N THR A 101 -11.28 -12.15 -4.71
CA THR A 101 -10.80 -11.17 -3.74
C THR A 101 -9.51 -11.63 -3.07
N ILE A 102 -8.56 -10.71 -2.92
CA ILE A 102 -7.38 -10.91 -2.08
C ILE A 102 -7.67 -10.28 -0.71
N HIS A 103 -7.51 -11.05 0.35
CA HIS A 103 -7.57 -10.54 1.72
C HIS A 103 -6.17 -10.53 2.31
N ALA A 104 -5.74 -9.39 2.86
CA ALA A 104 -4.43 -9.25 3.49
C ALA A 104 -4.61 -8.60 4.86
N HIS A 105 -3.94 -9.16 5.85
CA HIS A 105 -3.89 -8.67 7.22
C HIS A 105 -2.45 -8.81 7.73
N VAL A 106 -1.90 -7.74 8.28
CA VAL A 106 -0.52 -7.68 8.79
C VAL A 106 -0.51 -6.90 10.09
N GLU A 107 0.21 -7.41 11.09
CA GLU A 107 0.42 -6.79 12.39
C GLU A 107 1.91 -6.76 12.72
N GLN A 108 2.33 -5.71 13.42
CA GLN A 108 3.65 -5.63 14.04
C GLN A 108 3.56 -6.19 15.46
N HIS A 109 4.43 -7.15 15.76
CA HIS A 109 4.64 -7.71 17.09
C HIS A 109 6.12 -7.53 17.48
N ASP A 110 6.45 -7.77 18.75
CA ASP A 110 7.81 -7.62 19.25
C ASP A 110 8.82 -8.58 18.59
N ASP A 111 8.34 -9.74 18.13
CA ASP A 111 9.12 -10.80 17.47
C ASP A 111 9.12 -10.70 15.94
N GLY A 112 8.36 -9.77 15.34
CA GLY A 112 8.36 -9.52 13.91
C GLY A 112 6.98 -9.23 13.33
N LEU A 113 6.84 -9.47 12.02
CA LEU A 113 5.59 -9.28 11.30
C LEU A 113 4.78 -10.56 11.32
N HIS A 114 3.56 -10.47 11.84
CA HIS A 114 2.58 -11.54 11.77
C HIS A 114 1.51 -11.17 10.77
N GLY A 115 0.97 -12.15 10.06
CA GLY A 115 -0.04 -11.85 9.09
C GLY A 115 -0.67 -13.05 8.42
N ARG A 116 -1.68 -12.74 7.62
CA ARG A 116 -2.45 -13.69 6.84
C ARG A 116 -2.81 -13.09 5.51
N VAL A 117 -2.58 -13.86 4.45
CA VAL A 117 -2.99 -13.51 3.10
C VAL A 117 -3.79 -14.65 2.51
N THR A 118 -4.94 -14.33 1.92
CA THR A 118 -5.78 -15.27 1.17
C THR A 118 -5.92 -14.77 -0.26
N LEU A 119 -5.57 -15.63 -1.21
CA LEU A 119 -5.69 -15.39 -2.64
C LEU A 119 -6.93 -16.11 -3.20
N PRO A 120 -7.55 -15.55 -4.25
CA PRO A 120 -8.60 -16.26 -4.97
C PRO A 120 -8.01 -17.43 -5.79
N GLU A 121 -8.90 -18.33 -6.22
CA GLU A 121 -8.49 -19.54 -6.95
C GLU A 121 -7.70 -19.23 -8.22
N GLY A 122 -6.58 -19.94 -8.38
CA GLY A 122 -5.66 -19.86 -9.51
C GLY A 122 -4.82 -18.58 -9.60
N VAL A 123 -4.81 -17.76 -8.56
CA VAL A 123 -3.76 -16.75 -8.34
C VAL A 123 -2.66 -17.36 -7.50
N ARG A 124 -1.41 -17.15 -7.92
CA ARG A 124 -0.22 -17.54 -7.15
C ARG A 124 0.30 -16.35 -6.35
N GLY A 125 0.90 -16.63 -5.20
CA GLY A 125 1.48 -15.63 -4.32
C GLY A 125 2.95 -15.88 -4.06
N VAL A 126 3.68 -14.79 -3.88
CA VAL A 126 5.03 -14.81 -3.32
C VAL A 126 5.04 -13.87 -2.12
N LEU A 127 5.19 -14.42 -0.92
CA LEU A 127 5.40 -13.63 0.29
C LEU A 127 6.89 -13.30 0.41
N GLN A 128 7.23 -12.02 0.55
CA GLN A 128 8.58 -11.54 0.75
C GLN A 128 8.70 -10.90 2.14
N LEU A 129 9.55 -11.47 3.00
CA LEU A 129 9.87 -10.97 4.34
C LEU A 129 11.39 -10.83 4.46
N GLY A 130 11.90 -9.59 4.42
CA GLY A 130 13.34 -9.34 4.35
C GLY A 130 13.94 -10.03 3.12
N GLU A 131 14.92 -10.90 3.32
CA GLU A 131 15.56 -11.69 2.26
C GLU A 131 14.81 -13.00 1.95
N GLN A 132 13.85 -13.39 2.79
CA GLN A 132 13.11 -14.64 2.63
C GLN A 132 11.95 -14.50 1.65
N SER A 133 11.79 -15.49 0.80
CA SER A 133 10.71 -15.56 -0.19
C SER A 133 10.01 -16.91 -0.11
N VAL A 134 8.68 -16.90 -0.01
CA VAL A 134 7.87 -18.11 0.10
C VAL A 134 6.73 -18.06 -0.92
N GLY A 135 6.73 -18.99 -1.87
CA GLY A 135 5.63 -19.19 -2.81
C GLY A 135 4.43 -19.85 -2.14
N PHE A 136 3.20 -19.43 -2.48
CA PHE A 136 1.98 -20.02 -1.96
C PHE A 136 0.80 -19.92 -2.93
N VAL A 137 -0.24 -20.72 -2.67
CA VAL A 137 -1.55 -20.69 -3.34
C VAL A 137 -2.62 -20.75 -2.27
N GLY A 138 -3.76 -20.09 -2.48
CA GLY A 138 -4.83 -20.04 -1.49
C GLY A 138 -4.41 -19.17 -0.31
N ARG A 139 -4.21 -19.76 0.87
CA ARG A 139 -3.94 -19.01 2.11
C ARG A 139 -2.56 -19.29 2.68
N ILE A 140 -1.89 -18.23 3.12
CA ILE A 140 -0.67 -18.28 3.94
C ILE A 140 -0.88 -17.53 5.25
N THR A 141 -0.28 -18.02 6.32
CA THR A 141 -0.10 -17.33 7.59
C THR A 141 1.40 -17.28 7.87
N PHE A 142 1.89 -16.17 8.41
CA PHE A 142 3.29 -15.97 8.77
C PHE A 142 3.38 -15.20 10.09
N GLY A 143 4.52 -15.34 10.76
CA GLY A 143 4.76 -14.90 12.14
C GLY A 143 5.85 -15.76 12.75
#